data_AF-A0A9P7JTC9-F1
#
_entry.id   AF-A0A9P7JTC9-F1
#
_cell.length_a   1.000
_cell.length_b   1.000
_cell.length_c   1.000
_cell.angle_alpha   90.00
_cell.angle_beta   90.00
_cell.angle_gamma   90.00
#
_symmetry.space_group_name_H-M   'P 1'
#
loop_
_entity.id
_entity.type
_entity.pdbx_description
1 polymer ?
#
loop_
_entity_poly.entity_id
_entity_poly.type
_entity_poly.pdbx_seq_one_letter_code
_entity_poly.pdbx_strand_id
1 'polypeptide(L)'
;MTGNGQVVLRSYQNGVSSIPNVPLTSTFPYRSANGAACFVCEVDGEVRGTLPKRYRCLRCPAVAFEELGPKLIEHMGGHILFDQNLRDKHNVCGLCLSIGLCEIRLARGAGGSEVVDISRSHCPNLFKIKLKNARKSTKHSPCTNTPLHCPYCDSNAAPVWKYSLSRHIDILHPSANKARFEELWRVDDEESTQISTKFKMKARKRKQMTATSMLRISEEHSSRVALRQQQTTDHYTTESVADSESAQTSLAQSSSAILLGKRLRGLSDASDSQDVPSAPKPRLTIKIRPSAARLSSVQVKNRVIPDSDADTQPDDPLQDEFCWCRGPESGEMFHFECVGLLDAPEADWFCSDMCRSNTSSQKKTK
;
A
#
# COMPACT_ATOMS: atom_id res chain seq x y z
N MET A 1 7.93 -35.84 24.61
CA MET A 1 7.84 -34.36 24.66
C MET A 1 8.70 -33.80 23.54
N THR A 2 8.10 -33.58 22.37
CA THR A 2 8.76 -33.07 21.17
C THR A 2 8.65 -31.55 21.13
N GLY A 3 9.77 -30.86 21.28
CA GLY A 3 9.86 -29.40 21.22
C GLY A 3 10.01 -28.94 19.78
N ASN A 4 8.98 -28.30 19.23
CA ASN A 4 9.03 -27.63 17.94
C ASN A 4 9.87 -26.35 18.04
N GLY A 5 11.08 -26.38 17.47
CA GLY A 5 11.91 -25.20 17.26
C GLY A 5 11.41 -24.38 16.08
N GLN A 6 10.65 -23.32 16.36
CA GLN A 6 10.25 -22.34 15.35
C GLN A 6 11.42 -21.38 15.11
N VAL A 7 12.09 -21.52 13.96
CA VAL A 7 13.13 -20.58 13.50
C VAL A 7 12.43 -19.29 13.07
N VAL A 8 12.42 -18.29 13.95
CA VAL A 8 12.02 -16.92 13.61
C VAL A 8 13.20 -16.27 12.89
N LEU A 9 13.13 -16.17 11.56
CA LEU A 9 14.00 -15.30 10.77
C LEU A 9 13.70 -13.84 11.14
N ARG A 10 14.38 -13.33 12.18
CA ARG A 10 14.46 -11.88 12.44
C ARG A 10 15.26 -11.25 11.31
N SER A 11 14.61 -10.47 10.47
CA SER A 11 15.30 -9.64 9.47
C SER A 11 16.19 -8.63 10.19
N TYR A 12 17.50 -8.77 9.98
CA TYR A 12 18.50 -7.79 10.40
C TYR A 12 18.36 -6.54 9.49
N GLN A 13 17.56 -5.57 9.91
CA GLN A 13 17.44 -4.24 9.27
C GLN A 13 18.21 -3.15 10.03
N ASN A 14 19.34 -3.48 10.65
CA ASN A 14 20.14 -2.51 11.39
C ASN A 14 21.43 -2.15 10.64
N GLY A 15 21.42 -0.99 9.99
CA GLY A 15 22.55 -0.06 10.03
C GLY A 15 23.67 -0.16 9.00
N VAL A 16 23.67 -1.13 8.07
CA VAL A 16 24.68 -1.19 6.99
C VAL A 16 23.99 -1.38 5.64
N SER A 17 23.33 -0.33 5.14
CA SER A 17 22.51 -0.43 3.91
C SER A 17 22.87 0.57 2.82
N SER A 18 24.07 1.17 2.85
CA SER A 18 24.58 1.85 1.67
C SER A 18 25.59 0.95 0.98
N ILE A 19 25.20 0.38 -0.15
CA ILE A 19 26.14 -0.21 -1.12
C ILE A 19 27.16 0.90 -1.46
N PRO A 20 28.48 0.64 -1.39
CA PRO A 20 29.48 1.64 -1.75
C PRO A 20 29.23 2.16 -3.17
N ASN A 21 29.28 3.48 -3.34
CA ASN A 21 29.13 4.10 -4.66
C ASN A 21 30.42 3.86 -5.46
N VAL A 22 30.43 2.83 -6.30
CA VAL A 22 31.58 2.50 -7.14
C VAL A 22 31.41 3.17 -8.51
N PRO A 23 32.37 3.98 -8.98
CA PRO A 23 32.30 4.57 -10.31
C PRO A 23 32.27 3.49 -11.39
N LEU A 24 31.43 3.69 -12.41
CA LEU A 24 31.30 2.76 -13.53
C LEU A 24 32.61 2.71 -14.33
N THR A 25 33.37 1.63 -14.20
CA THR A 25 34.54 1.37 -15.05
C THR A 25 34.10 0.69 -16.34
N SER A 26 34.78 1.01 -17.45
CA SER A 26 34.60 0.33 -18.73
C SER A 26 35.28 -1.05 -18.78
N THR A 27 36.12 -1.34 -17.79
CA THR A 27 36.96 -2.53 -17.69
C THR A 27 36.59 -3.38 -16.47
N PHE A 28 37.14 -4.60 -16.43
CA PHE A 28 37.09 -5.53 -15.29
C PHE A 28 37.39 -4.80 -13.96
N PRO A 29 36.66 -5.08 -12.86
CA PRO A 29 35.81 -6.25 -12.61
C PRO A 29 34.32 -6.11 -13.00
N TYR A 30 33.84 -4.94 -13.41
CA TYR A 30 32.38 -4.72 -13.56
C TYR A 30 31.84 -4.93 -14.98
N ARG A 31 32.71 -4.87 -16.00
CA ARG A 31 32.34 -5.11 -17.40
C ARG A 31 33.28 -6.11 -18.08
N SER A 32 32.69 -6.94 -18.94
CA SER A 32 33.45 -7.84 -19.81
C SER A 32 34.09 -7.06 -20.96
N ALA A 33 35.02 -7.67 -21.68
CA ALA A 33 35.63 -7.09 -22.88
C ALA A 33 34.59 -6.66 -23.94
N ASN A 34 33.40 -7.28 -23.94
CA ASN A 34 32.29 -6.97 -24.84
C ASN A 34 31.36 -5.86 -24.30
N GLY A 35 31.73 -5.22 -23.18
CA GLY A 35 30.96 -4.15 -22.53
C GLY A 35 29.76 -4.62 -21.71
N ALA A 36 29.52 -5.93 -21.61
CA ALA A 36 28.43 -6.51 -20.82
C ALA A 36 28.76 -6.43 -19.31
N ALA A 37 27.74 -6.27 -18.46
CA ALA A 37 27.96 -6.24 -17.01
C ALA A 37 28.36 -7.64 -16.49
N CYS A 38 29.41 -7.72 -15.68
CA CYS A 38 29.89 -8.97 -15.07
C CYS A 38 29.16 -9.31 -13.77
N PHE A 39 28.71 -8.32 -12.99
CA PHE A 39 28.00 -8.56 -11.74
C PHE A 39 26.69 -7.80 -11.72
N VAL A 40 25.61 -8.49 -11.36
CA VAL A 40 24.32 -7.89 -11.03
C VAL A 40 23.85 -8.53 -9.73
N CYS A 41 23.65 -7.70 -8.71
CA CYS A 41 22.91 -8.13 -7.53
C CYS A 41 21.44 -8.29 -7.93
N GLU A 42 20.99 -9.54 -8.07
CA GLU A 42 19.57 -9.88 -8.10
C GLU A 42 19.11 -9.99 -6.64
N VAL A 43 17.99 -9.37 -6.30
CA VAL A 43 17.30 -9.68 -5.04
C VAL A 43 16.54 -10.98 -5.28
N ASP A 44 16.74 -11.99 -4.42
CA ASP A 44 16.03 -13.26 -4.55
C ASP A 44 14.51 -13.02 -4.60
N GLY A 45 13.87 -13.49 -5.69
CA GLY A 45 12.45 -13.29 -5.97
C GLY A 45 12.11 -12.15 -6.94
N GLU A 46 13.08 -11.32 -7.32
CA GLU A 46 12.90 -10.26 -8.31
C GLU A 46 13.44 -10.69 -9.70
N VAL A 47 12.56 -10.81 -10.69
CA VAL A 47 12.92 -11.14 -12.08
C VAL A 47 13.84 -10.05 -12.64
N ARG A 48 14.93 -10.42 -13.35
CA ARG A 48 15.85 -9.49 -14.05
C ARG A 48 15.09 -8.36 -14.74
N GLY A 49 15.39 -7.11 -14.39
CA GLY A 49 14.71 -5.92 -14.94
C GLY A 49 13.57 -5.35 -14.09
N THR A 50 13.37 -5.88 -12.89
CA THR A 50 12.48 -5.31 -11.88
C THR A 50 12.97 -3.92 -11.51
N LEU A 51 12.23 -2.95 -12.04
CA LEU A 51 12.40 -1.53 -11.86
C LEU A 51 12.47 -1.16 -10.37
N PRO A 52 13.23 -0.10 -10.01
CA PRO A 52 13.50 0.32 -8.64
C PRO A 52 12.25 0.30 -7.78
N LYS A 53 12.35 -0.22 -6.53
CA LYS A 53 11.30 -0.31 -5.48
C LYS A 53 10.05 0.50 -5.82
N ARG A 54 9.20 -0.08 -6.68
CA ARG A 54 7.96 0.58 -7.07
C ARG A 54 7.05 0.51 -5.87
N TYR A 55 6.66 1.66 -5.35
CA TYR A 55 5.59 1.73 -4.37
C TYR A 55 4.33 1.26 -5.10
N ARG A 56 3.64 0.28 -4.53
CA ARG A 56 2.47 -0.35 -5.15
C ARG A 56 1.29 -0.26 -4.20
N CYS A 57 0.11 -0.17 -4.80
CA CYS A 57 -1.12 -0.43 -4.08
C CYS A 57 -1.33 -1.94 -3.97
N LEU A 58 -1.60 -2.43 -2.76
CA LEU A 58 -1.93 -3.85 -2.53
C LEU A 58 -3.25 -4.26 -3.20
N ARG A 59 -4.12 -3.30 -3.49
CA ARG A 59 -5.41 -3.51 -4.18
C ARG A 59 -5.31 -3.32 -5.70
N CYS A 60 -4.32 -2.58 -6.18
CA CYS A 60 -4.11 -2.35 -7.61
C CYS A 60 -2.68 -2.72 -8.02
N PRO A 61 -2.38 -4.02 -8.25
CA PRO A 61 -1.03 -4.47 -8.63
C PRO A 61 -0.51 -3.83 -9.92
N ALA A 62 -1.42 -3.43 -10.82
CA ALA A 62 -1.10 -2.73 -12.07
C ALA A 62 -0.70 -1.26 -11.87
N VAL A 63 -1.02 -0.67 -10.73
CA VAL A 63 -0.68 0.71 -10.40
C VAL A 63 0.63 0.72 -9.63
N ALA A 64 1.67 1.26 -10.28
CA ALA A 64 2.97 1.46 -9.69
C ALA A 64 3.30 2.96 -9.67
N PHE A 65 3.85 3.41 -8.54
CA PHE A 65 4.33 4.77 -8.37
C PHE A 65 5.85 4.79 -8.48
N GLU A 66 6.36 5.77 -9.23
CA GLU A 66 7.80 6.01 -9.37
C GLU A 66 8.37 6.65 -8.09
N GLU A 67 7.56 7.43 -7.38
CA GLU A 67 7.93 8.14 -6.16
C GLU A 67 6.81 8.09 -5.12
N LEU A 68 7.17 8.09 -3.83
CA LEU A 68 6.23 8.37 -2.75
C LEU A 68 5.83 9.85 -2.80
N GLY A 69 4.53 10.13 -2.79
CA GLY A 69 4.08 11.49 -2.91
C GLY A 69 2.55 11.66 -2.89
N PRO A 70 2.07 12.86 -3.22
CA PRO A 70 0.64 13.18 -3.24
C PRO A 70 -0.18 12.24 -4.12
N LYS A 71 0.37 11.78 -5.26
CA LYS A 71 -0.29 10.83 -6.17
C LYS A 71 -0.61 9.49 -5.50
N LEU A 72 0.25 9.03 -4.59
CA LEU A 72 -0.01 7.82 -3.83
C LEU A 72 -1.19 8.02 -2.88
N ILE A 73 -1.17 9.10 -2.08
CA ILE A 73 -2.25 9.42 -1.14
C ILE A 73 -3.57 9.59 -1.88
N GLU A 74 -3.55 10.24 -3.04
CA GLU A 74 -4.72 10.41 -3.90
C GLU A 74 -5.31 9.06 -4.33
N HIS A 75 -4.47 8.14 -4.82
CA HIS A 75 -4.91 6.81 -5.20
C HIS A 75 -5.47 6.01 -4.01
N MET A 76 -4.78 6.05 -2.87
CA MET A 76 -5.26 5.39 -1.64
C MET A 76 -6.55 6.03 -1.11
N GLY A 77 -6.69 7.35 -1.25
CA GLY A 77 -7.92 8.09 -0.93
C GLY A 77 -9.10 7.63 -1.78
N GLY A 78 -8.88 7.38 -3.08
CA GLY A 78 -9.87 6.78 -3.95
C GLY A 78 -10.37 5.42 -3.44
N HIS A 79 -9.46 4.55 -3.01
CA HIS A 79 -9.85 3.29 -2.37
C HIS A 79 -10.66 3.51 -1.09
N ILE A 80 -10.22 4.40 -0.19
CA ILE A 80 -10.94 4.63 1.08
C ILE A 80 -12.38 5.15 0.83
N LEU A 81 -12.58 5.98 -0.19
CA LEU A 81 -13.89 6.57 -0.50
C LEU A 81 -14.81 5.64 -1.32
N PHE A 82 -14.26 4.92 -2.29
CA PHE A 82 -15.05 4.25 -3.34
C PHE A 82 -14.90 2.72 -3.38
N ASP A 83 -13.93 2.13 -2.68
CA ASP A 83 -13.82 0.66 -2.57
C ASP A 83 -14.80 0.14 -1.52
N GLN A 84 -15.79 -0.63 -1.98
CA GLN A 84 -16.83 -1.20 -1.11
C GLN A 84 -16.24 -2.05 0.03
N ASN A 85 -15.07 -2.67 -0.19
CA ASN A 85 -14.42 -3.52 0.83
C ASN A 85 -13.82 -2.72 2.00
N LEU A 86 -13.61 -1.42 1.81
CA LEU A 86 -13.03 -0.53 2.82
C LEU A 86 -14.06 0.35 3.51
N ARG A 87 -15.30 0.42 2.99
CA ARG A 87 -16.36 1.33 3.46
C ARG A 87 -16.64 1.22 4.95
N ASP A 88 -16.66 0.00 5.48
CA ASP A 88 -16.98 -0.26 6.88
C ASP A 88 -15.76 -0.34 7.80
N LYS A 89 -14.55 -0.22 7.25
CA LYS A 89 -13.30 -0.35 7.98
C LYS A 89 -12.92 0.99 8.61
N HIS A 90 -12.44 0.95 9.85
CA HIS A 90 -11.90 2.11 10.56
C HIS A 90 -10.38 2.00 10.64
N ASN A 91 -9.70 3.12 10.92
CA ASN A 91 -8.24 3.17 11.04
C ASN A 91 -7.50 2.59 9.81
N VAL A 92 -8.04 2.82 8.62
CA VAL A 92 -7.38 2.47 7.36
C VAL A 92 -6.23 3.44 7.11
N CYS A 93 -5.04 2.91 6.87
CA CYS A 93 -3.87 3.75 6.58
C CYS A 93 -4.01 4.40 5.19
N GLY A 94 -3.98 5.74 5.13
CA GLY A 94 -4.01 6.49 3.86
C GLY A 94 -2.76 6.36 2.98
N LEU A 95 -1.75 5.59 3.39
CA LEU A 95 -0.52 5.35 2.61
C LEU A 95 -0.44 3.94 2.02
N CYS A 96 -1.00 2.93 2.68
CA CYS A 96 -0.89 1.53 2.25
C CYS A 96 -2.17 0.70 2.42
N LEU A 97 -3.26 1.31 2.90
CA LEU A 97 -4.56 0.68 3.15
C LEU A 97 -4.56 -0.47 4.18
N SER A 98 -3.44 -0.68 4.88
CA SER A 98 -3.40 -1.61 6.02
C SER A 98 -4.28 -1.09 7.15
N ILE A 99 -4.96 -2.00 7.83
CA ILE A 99 -5.88 -1.70 8.92
C ILE A 99 -5.16 -2.00 10.24
N GLY A 100 -5.01 -0.99 11.11
CA GLY A 100 -4.49 -1.16 12.48
C GLY A 100 -2.99 -1.47 12.63
N LEU A 101 -2.26 -1.78 11.54
CA LEU A 101 -0.82 -2.09 11.61
C LEU A 101 0.08 -0.86 11.45
N CYS A 102 -0.42 0.20 10.83
CA CYS A 102 0.37 1.42 10.63
C CYS A 102 0.13 2.40 11.77
N GLU A 103 1.22 2.89 12.33
CA GLU A 103 1.21 3.96 13.32
C GLU A 103 1.79 5.20 12.68
N ILE A 104 0.97 6.22 12.43
CA ILE A 104 1.45 7.52 11.96
C ILE A 104 1.59 8.42 13.18
N ARG A 105 2.64 9.23 13.26
CA ARG A 105 2.83 10.23 14.30
C ARG A 105 3.07 11.59 13.65
N LEU A 106 2.57 12.65 14.29
CA LEU A 106 2.77 14.02 13.84
C LEU A 106 3.81 14.70 14.74
N ALA A 107 4.67 15.51 14.14
CA ALA A 107 5.60 16.39 14.81
C ALA A 107 5.38 17.84 14.36
N ARG A 108 5.81 18.78 15.21
CA ARG A 108 5.89 20.19 14.83
C ARG A 108 7.20 20.42 14.07
N GLY A 109 7.08 20.73 12.79
CA GLY A 109 8.19 21.16 11.94
C GLY A 109 8.57 22.61 12.19
N ALA A 110 9.57 23.08 11.43
CA ALA A 110 9.99 24.48 11.43
C ALA A 110 8.79 25.40 11.14
N GLY A 111 8.69 26.49 11.91
CA GLY A 111 7.57 27.44 11.81
C GLY A 111 6.23 26.93 12.36
N GLY A 112 6.23 25.87 13.19
CA GLY A 112 5.02 25.35 13.85
C GLY A 112 4.08 24.57 12.92
N SER A 113 4.53 24.24 11.70
CA SER A 113 3.74 23.44 10.76
C SER A 113 3.70 21.97 11.19
N GLU A 114 2.53 21.34 11.14
CA GLU A 114 2.43 19.90 11.40
C GLU A 114 3.01 19.11 10.20
N VAL A 115 3.89 18.17 10.51
CA VAL A 115 4.51 17.25 9.55
C VAL A 115 4.43 15.82 10.08
N VAL A 116 4.46 14.84 9.20
CA VAL A 116 4.61 13.44 9.63
C VAL A 116 6.00 13.23 10.23
N ASP A 117 6.04 12.68 11.44
CA ASP A 117 7.27 12.30 12.13
C ASP A 117 7.75 10.96 11.59
N ILE A 118 8.71 10.99 10.67
CA ILE A 118 9.23 9.79 10.01
C ILE A 118 9.89 8.85 11.02
N SER A 119 10.51 9.39 12.08
CA SER A 119 11.26 8.58 13.05
C SER A 119 10.35 7.77 13.97
N ARG A 120 9.15 8.28 14.26
CA ARG A 120 8.17 7.65 15.16
C ARG A 120 7.01 6.99 14.42
N SER A 121 6.97 7.08 13.09
CA SER A 121 5.89 6.49 12.28
C SER A 121 6.34 5.18 11.63
N HIS A 122 5.39 4.27 11.43
CA HIS A 122 5.60 2.97 10.82
C HIS A 122 4.61 2.76 9.67
N CYS A 123 5.12 2.78 8.44
CA CYS A 123 4.38 2.41 7.24
C CYS A 123 5.36 2.03 6.11
N PRO A 124 5.07 0.99 5.29
CA PRO A 124 5.91 0.64 4.14
C PRO A 124 6.05 1.78 3.11
N ASN A 125 5.03 2.63 3.04
CA ASN A 125 4.94 3.74 2.10
C ASN A 125 5.12 5.11 2.79
N LEU A 126 5.90 5.16 3.88
CA LEU A 126 6.09 6.37 4.67
C LEU A 126 6.96 7.41 3.95
N PHE A 127 6.47 8.65 3.86
CA PHE A 127 7.24 9.78 3.34
C PHE A 127 6.90 11.09 4.05
N LYS A 128 7.71 12.13 3.82
CA LYS A 128 7.54 13.44 4.44
C LYS A 128 6.35 14.19 3.82
N ILE A 129 5.27 14.35 4.57
CA ILE A 129 4.08 15.12 4.15
C ILE A 129 4.01 16.42 4.93
N LYS A 130 3.86 17.54 4.21
CA LYS A 130 3.55 18.85 4.81
C LYS A 130 2.03 19.02 4.89
N LEU A 131 1.45 18.83 6.07
CA LEU A 131 -0.01 18.76 6.24
C LEU A 131 -0.72 20.04 5.80
N LYS A 132 -0.11 21.22 6.01
CA LYS A 132 -0.68 22.52 5.60
C LYS A 132 -1.04 22.58 4.11
N ASN A 133 -0.24 21.96 3.25
CA ASN A 133 -0.48 21.94 1.81
C ASN A 133 -1.42 20.79 1.43
N ALA A 134 -1.22 19.62 2.04
CA ALA A 134 -2.02 18.44 1.74
C ALA A 134 -3.49 18.55 2.22
N ARG A 135 -3.81 19.48 3.14
CA ARG A 135 -5.18 19.78 3.53
C ARG A 135 -5.96 20.64 2.52
N LYS A 136 -5.31 21.18 1.49
CA LYS A 136 -5.95 22.03 0.48
C LYS A 136 -6.19 21.25 -0.79
N SER A 137 -7.45 21.11 -1.19
CA SER A 137 -7.80 20.59 -2.51
C SER A 137 -7.35 21.59 -3.58
N THR A 138 -6.75 21.07 -4.64
CA THR A 138 -6.37 21.84 -5.82
C THR A 138 -6.69 21.04 -7.07
N LYS A 139 -6.84 21.72 -8.22
CA LYS A 139 -7.10 21.06 -9.51
C LYS A 139 -6.10 19.95 -9.85
N HIS A 140 -4.84 20.07 -9.42
CA HIS A 140 -3.78 19.09 -9.70
C HIS A 140 -3.61 18.03 -8.61
N SER A 141 -4.17 18.28 -7.42
CA SER A 141 -4.11 17.40 -6.25
C SER A 141 -5.41 17.57 -5.46
N PRO A 142 -6.52 16.95 -5.90
CA PRO A 142 -7.82 17.10 -5.26
C PRO A 142 -7.87 16.48 -3.86
N CYS A 143 -7.06 15.45 -3.62
CA CYS A 143 -7.13 14.68 -2.39
C CYS A 143 -6.62 15.47 -1.17
N THR A 144 -7.49 15.65 -0.19
CA THR A 144 -7.23 16.25 1.11
C THR A 144 -7.01 15.23 2.24
N ASN A 145 -6.92 13.94 1.87
CA ASN A 145 -6.75 12.85 2.84
C ASN A 145 -5.42 13.01 3.58
N THR A 146 -5.51 13.44 4.84
CA THR A 146 -4.34 13.70 5.68
C THR A 146 -4.59 13.16 7.08
N PRO A 147 -3.53 12.80 7.84
CA PRO A 147 -3.66 12.45 9.25
C PRO A 147 -4.10 13.68 10.07
N LEU A 148 -5.15 13.51 10.88
CA LEU A 148 -5.76 14.51 11.75
C LEU A 148 -5.88 13.97 13.18
N HIS A 149 -5.74 14.84 14.18
CA HIS A 149 -6.09 14.47 15.55
C HIS A 149 -7.61 14.40 15.71
N CYS A 150 -8.11 13.29 16.23
CA CYS A 150 -9.51 13.18 16.62
C CYS A 150 -9.77 14.07 17.85
N PRO A 151 -10.81 14.93 17.86
CA PRO A 151 -11.08 15.85 18.98
C PRO A 151 -11.53 15.14 20.26
N TYR A 152 -11.92 13.87 20.16
CA TYR A 152 -12.38 13.05 21.30
C TYR A 152 -11.32 12.08 21.82
N CYS A 153 -10.25 11.86 21.05
CA CYS A 153 -9.11 11.07 21.50
C CYS A 153 -8.17 11.90 22.39
N ASP A 154 -7.35 11.19 23.18
CA ASP A 154 -6.25 11.82 23.89
C ASP A 154 -5.29 12.54 22.93
N SER A 155 -4.69 13.63 23.40
CA SER A 155 -3.71 14.40 22.61
C SER A 155 -2.50 13.58 22.14
N ASN A 156 -2.20 12.46 22.81
CA ASN A 156 -1.11 11.54 22.46
C ASN A 156 -1.58 10.34 21.62
N ALA A 157 -2.87 10.24 21.31
CA ALA A 157 -3.39 9.19 20.43
C ALA A 157 -2.82 9.34 19.01
N ALA A 158 -2.77 8.21 18.29
CA ALA A 158 -2.39 8.24 16.89
C ALA A 158 -3.42 9.06 16.07
N PRO A 159 -2.98 9.92 15.15
CA PRO A 159 -3.85 10.65 14.24
C PRO A 159 -4.60 9.67 13.33
N VAL A 160 -5.82 10.06 12.97
CA VAL A 160 -6.72 9.33 12.09
C VAL A 160 -6.73 10.02 10.73
N TRP A 161 -6.74 9.24 9.64
CA TRP A 161 -6.85 9.81 8.30
C TRP A 161 -8.20 10.49 8.09
N LYS A 162 -8.22 11.67 7.46
CA LYS A 162 -9.41 12.50 7.23
C LYS A 162 -10.62 11.68 6.77
N TYR A 163 -10.46 10.87 5.74
CA TYR A 163 -11.57 10.10 5.16
C TYR A 163 -12.05 8.95 6.08
N SER A 164 -11.26 8.52 7.06
CA SER A 164 -11.64 7.52 8.05
C SER A 164 -12.10 8.12 9.39
N LEU A 165 -12.03 9.44 9.57
CA LEU A 165 -12.29 10.11 10.85
C LEU A 165 -13.76 10.01 11.29
N SER A 166 -14.71 10.19 10.37
CA SER A 166 -16.14 10.03 10.66
C SER A 166 -16.45 8.64 11.23
N ARG A 167 -15.95 7.59 10.55
CA ARG A 167 -16.15 6.19 10.96
C ARG A 167 -15.43 5.86 12.27
N HIS A 168 -14.25 6.42 12.49
CA HIS A 168 -13.54 6.30 13.75
C HIS A 168 -14.36 6.87 14.92
N ILE A 169 -15.00 8.03 14.75
CA ILE A 169 -15.88 8.62 15.77
C ILE A 169 -17.10 7.74 16.03
N ASP A 170 -17.75 7.24 14.98
CA ASP A 170 -18.93 6.36 15.13
C ASP A 170 -18.61 5.09 15.95
N ILE A 171 -17.40 4.53 15.81
CA ILE A 171 -17.02 3.26 16.47
C ILE A 171 -16.41 3.50 17.86
N LEU A 172 -15.45 4.41 17.98
CA LEU A 172 -14.69 4.59 19.23
C LEU A 172 -15.29 5.66 20.16
N HIS A 173 -16.19 6.49 19.63
CA HIS A 173 -16.85 7.56 20.36
C HIS A 173 -18.36 7.60 20.08
N PRO A 174 -19.11 6.49 20.30
CA PRO A 174 -20.52 6.38 19.90
C PRO A 174 -21.44 7.40 20.59
N SER A 175 -21.07 7.89 21.77
CA SER A 175 -21.83 8.92 22.51
C SER A 175 -21.49 10.35 22.09
N ALA A 176 -20.54 10.54 21.18
CA ALA A 176 -20.03 11.85 20.82
C ALA A 176 -20.84 12.51 19.71
N ASN A 177 -21.05 13.83 19.80
CA ASN A 177 -21.76 14.57 18.76
C ASN A 177 -20.84 14.83 17.57
N LYS A 178 -20.92 13.97 16.54
CA LYS A 178 -20.11 14.12 15.32
C LYS A 178 -20.44 15.38 14.51
N ALA A 179 -21.68 15.86 14.52
CA ALA A 179 -22.07 17.03 13.71
C ALA A 179 -21.24 18.29 14.05
N ARG A 180 -20.74 18.41 15.30
CA ARG A 180 -19.90 19.52 15.73
C ARG A 180 -18.56 19.62 14.99
N PHE A 181 -18.06 18.52 14.44
CA PHE A 181 -16.74 18.44 13.84
C PHE A 181 -16.78 18.00 12.37
N GLU A 182 -17.94 18.04 11.73
CA GLU A 182 -18.14 17.56 10.36
C GLU A 182 -17.15 18.16 9.36
N GLU A 183 -16.83 19.44 9.50
CA GLU A 183 -15.85 20.15 8.67
C GLU A 183 -14.45 19.49 8.65
N LEU A 184 -14.09 18.73 9.70
CA LEU A 184 -12.78 18.06 9.76
C LEU A 184 -12.67 16.89 8.77
N TRP A 185 -13.77 16.19 8.48
CA TRP A 185 -13.78 15.02 7.58
C TRP A 185 -14.64 15.19 6.33
N ARG A 186 -15.39 16.29 6.22
CA ARG A 186 -16.19 16.59 5.04
C ARG A 186 -15.29 16.57 3.80
N VAL A 187 -15.73 15.84 2.79
CA VAL A 187 -15.12 15.80 1.46
C VAL A 187 -16.03 16.64 0.58
N ASP A 188 -15.48 17.67 -0.06
CA ASP A 188 -16.28 18.52 -0.95
C ASP A 188 -16.72 17.72 -2.18
N ASP A 189 -17.89 18.04 -2.75
CA ASP A 189 -18.42 17.31 -3.91
C ASP A 189 -17.45 17.36 -5.09
N GLU A 190 -16.81 18.51 -5.34
CA GLU A 190 -15.78 18.65 -6.38
C GLU A 190 -14.57 17.74 -6.14
N GLU A 191 -14.09 17.65 -4.88
CA GLU A 191 -13.01 16.75 -4.50
C GLU A 191 -13.42 15.28 -4.72
N SER A 192 -14.61 14.92 -4.26
CA SER A 192 -15.16 13.57 -4.41
C SER A 192 -15.29 13.18 -5.88
N THR A 193 -15.85 14.05 -6.73
CA THR A 193 -15.96 13.82 -8.17
C THR A 193 -14.58 13.66 -8.82
N GLN A 194 -13.62 14.54 -8.53
CA GLN A 194 -12.28 14.46 -9.13
C GLN A 194 -11.53 13.17 -8.74
N ILE A 195 -11.63 12.74 -7.47
CA ILE A 195 -11.02 11.49 -7.02
C ILE A 195 -11.76 10.30 -7.64
N SER A 196 -13.10 10.34 -7.72
CA SER A 196 -13.91 9.28 -8.33
C SER A 196 -13.56 9.08 -9.80
N THR A 197 -13.46 10.16 -10.57
CA THR A 197 -13.03 10.11 -11.97
C THR A 197 -11.66 9.43 -12.10
N LYS A 198 -10.67 9.85 -11.31
CA LYS A 198 -9.33 9.25 -11.35
C LYS A 198 -9.30 7.80 -10.88
N PHE A 199 -10.14 7.43 -9.92
CA PHE A 199 -10.26 6.07 -9.41
C PHE A 199 -10.85 5.12 -10.46
N LYS A 200 -11.90 5.55 -11.17
CA LYS A 200 -12.54 4.78 -12.25
C LYS A 200 -11.69 4.68 -13.52
N MET A 201 -10.71 5.57 -13.71
CA MET A 201 -9.83 5.50 -14.87
C MET A 201 -8.99 4.21 -14.83
N LYS A 202 -9.31 3.27 -15.73
CA LYS A 202 -8.50 2.05 -15.93
C LYS A 202 -7.06 2.44 -16.19
N ALA A 203 -6.13 1.79 -15.48
CA ALA A 203 -4.70 2.00 -15.70
C ALA A 203 -4.40 1.74 -17.18
N ARG A 204 -4.02 2.80 -17.91
CA ARG A 204 -3.64 2.65 -19.32
C ARG A 204 -2.48 1.66 -19.38
N LYS A 205 -2.61 0.62 -20.21
CA LYS A 205 -1.50 -0.31 -20.49
C LYS A 205 -0.32 0.55 -20.91
N ARG A 206 0.67 0.71 -20.03
CA ARG A 206 1.87 1.50 -20.31
C ARG A 206 2.50 0.77 -21.49
N LYS A 207 2.52 1.41 -22.67
CA LYS A 207 3.18 0.87 -23.87
C LYS A 207 4.55 0.45 -23.38
N GLN A 208 4.85 -0.86 -23.42
CA GLN A 208 6.14 -1.36 -22.99
C GLN A 208 7.17 -0.54 -23.77
N MET A 209 7.94 0.29 -23.06
CA MET A 209 9.05 0.98 -23.68
C MET A 209 9.92 -0.14 -24.23
N THR A 210 10.09 -0.16 -25.55
CA THR A 210 11.03 -1.04 -26.23
C THR A 210 12.33 -1.03 -25.43
N ALA A 211 12.83 -2.22 -25.08
CA ALA A 211 13.89 -2.48 -24.12
C ALA A 211 15.28 -1.99 -24.59
N THR A 212 15.37 -0.79 -25.16
CA THR A 212 16.51 -0.29 -25.92
C THR A 212 17.71 0.08 -25.04
N SER A 213 17.66 -0.12 -23.71
CA SER A 213 18.81 0.09 -22.83
C SER A 213 18.88 -0.82 -21.61
N MET A 214 18.24 -2.01 -21.64
CA MET A 214 18.55 -3.00 -20.61
C MET A 214 20.02 -3.40 -20.75
N LEU A 215 20.81 -3.14 -19.71
CA LEU A 215 22.20 -3.57 -19.61
C LEU A 215 22.27 -5.07 -19.95
N ARG A 216 22.96 -5.42 -21.04
CA ARG A 216 23.26 -6.81 -21.35
C ARG A 216 24.20 -7.32 -20.25
N ILE A 217 23.74 -8.31 -19.50
CA ILE A 217 24.53 -9.00 -18.48
C ILE A 217 25.26 -10.15 -19.17
N SER A 218 26.56 -10.30 -18.91
CA SER A 218 27.31 -11.44 -19.45
C SER A 218 26.71 -12.74 -18.90
N GLU A 219 26.37 -13.67 -19.80
CA GLU A 219 25.81 -14.97 -19.42
C GLU A 219 26.82 -15.79 -18.59
N GLU A 220 28.11 -15.70 -18.95
CA GLU A 220 29.23 -16.37 -18.29
C GLU A 220 29.38 -15.98 -16.81
N HIS A 221 28.91 -14.79 -16.44
CA HIS A 221 29.05 -14.25 -15.08
C HIS A 221 27.74 -14.29 -14.28
N SER A 222 26.73 -14.98 -14.79
CA SER A 222 25.46 -15.18 -14.08
C SER A 222 25.62 -16.29 -13.04
N SER A 223 25.37 -15.99 -11.75
CA SER A 223 25.37 -16.99 -10.67
C SER A 223 24.44 -18.18 -10.93
N ARG A 224 23.42 -18.00 -11.78
CA ARG A 224 22.52 -19.07 -12.22
C ARG A 224 23.24 -20.17 -13.02
N VAL A 225 24.33 -19.86 -13.73
CA VAL A 225 25.12 -20.85 -14.47
C VAL A 225 25.89 -21.74 -13.50
N ALA A 226 26.43 -21.16 -12.41
CA ALA A 226 27.10 -21.93 -11.37
C ALA A 226 26.14 -22.89 -10.63
N LEU A 227 24.91 -22.46 -10.37
CA LEU A 227 23.91 -23.30 -9.68
C LEU A 227 23.34 -24.44 -10.54
N ARG A 228 23.32 -24.30 -11.88
CA ARG A 228 22.83 -25.38 -12.77
C ARG A 228 23.74 -26.61 -12.77
N GLN A 229 25.04 -26.43 -12.56
CA GLN A 229 26.00 -27.54 -12.62
C GLN A 229 25.88 -28.52 -11.44
N GLN A 230 25.26 -28.10 -10.32
CA GLN A 230 25.12 -28.97 -9.14
C GLN A 230 23.89 -29.88 -9.18
N GLN A 231 22.92 -29.67 -10.07
CA GLN A 231 21.70 -30.50 -10.09
C GLN A 231 21.82 -31.76 -10.97
N THR A 232 22.90 -31.92 -11.72
CA THR A 232 23.02 -33.01 -12.72
C THR A 232 23.86 -34.20 -12.27
N THR A 233 24.42 -34.23 -11.04
CA THR A 233 25.33 -35.32 -10.62
C THR A 233 24.75 -36.38 -9.68
N ASP A 234 23.48 -36.27 -9.24
CA ASP A 234 22.94 -37.22 -8.25
C ASP A 234 22.04 -38.32 -8.83
N HIS A 235 21.97 -38.47 -10.16
CA HIS A 235 21.32 -39.64 -10.77
C HIS A 235 22.30 -40.82 -10.87
N TYR A 236 22.84 -41.27 -9.74
CA TYR A 236 23.56 -42.54 -9.66
C TYR A 236 22.57 -43.68 -9.81
N THR A 237 22.85 -44.56 -10.76
CA THR A 237 22.17 -45.80 -11.06
C THR A 237 21.99 -46.64 -9.79
N THR A 238 20.73 -46.86 -9.39
CA THR A 238 20.37 -47.91 -8.44
C THR A 238 20.54 -49.27 -9.13
N GLU A 239 21.77 -49.75 -9.24
CA GLU A 239 22.01 -51.17 -9.46
C GLU A 239 21.85 -51.92 -8.15
N SER A 240 20.92 -52.86 -8.18
CA SER A 240 20.63 -53.87 -7.18
C SER A 240 21.84 -54.78 -6.94
N VAL A 241 22.37 -54.83 -5.72
CA VAL A 241 23.10 -56.01 -5.22
C VAL A 241 22.77 -56.23 -3.75
N ALA A 242 22.41 -57.48 -3.46
CA ALA A 242 22.00 -58.02 -2.17
C ALA A 242 23.17 -58.20 -1.18
N ASP A 243 22.78 -58.26 0.10
CA ASP A 243 23.41 -58.90 1.26
C ASP A 243 24.94 -58.88 1.44
N SER A 244 25.40 -58.32 2.56
CA SER A 244 26.15 -59.05 3.60
C SER A 244 26.54 -58.16 4.79
N GLU A 245 26.25 -58.64 6.00
CA GLU A 245 26.80 -58.19 7.28
C GLU A 245 28.33 -58.30 7.33
N SER A 246 28.99 -57.34 7.97
CA SER A 246 29.99 -57.59 9.04
C SER A 246 30.70 -56.30 9.48
N ALA A 247 31.31 -56.39 10.65
CA ALA A 247 31.53 -55.34 11.62
C ALA A 247 32.91 -54.63 11.56
N GLN A 248 32.96 -53.47 12.23
CA GLN A 248 34.09 -52.87 12.98
C GLN A 248 35.43 -52.57 12.27
N THR A 249 35.81 -51.28 12.25
CA THR A 249 37.08 -50.67 12.78
C THR A 249 37.18 -49.20 12.29
N SER A 250 37.15 -48.16 13.14
CA SER A 250 38.20 -47.52 13.98
C SER A 250 38.98 -46.36 13.31
N LEU A 251 39.18 -45.26 14.08
CA LEU A 251 40.19 -44.18 13.96
C LEU A 251 39.95 -43.14 12.82
N ALA A 252 40.18 -41.83 12.94
CA ALA A 252 40.74 -40.94 13.96
C ALA A 252 40.41 -39.46 13.63
N GLN A 253 40.50 -38.60 14.66
CA GLN A 253 40.97 -37.19 14.63
C GLN A 253 40.30 -36.15 13.70
N SER A 254 39.75 -35.08 14.27
CA SER A 254 40.57 -33.89 14.60
C SER A 254 39.75 -32.83 15.34
N SER A 255 40.42 -32.22 16.31
CA SER A 255 39.90 -31.16 17.18
C SER A 255 40.10 -29.80 16.52
N SER A 256 39.18 -28.86 16.76
CA SER A 256 39.46 -27.43 16.63
C SER A 256 38.72 -26.69 17.75
N ALA A 257 39.48 -26.40 18.80
CA ALA A 257 39.12 -25.49 19.87
C ALA A 257 39.37 -24.05 19.40
N ILE A 258 38.37 -23.18 19.49
CA ILE A 258 38.59 -21.72 19.42
C ILE A 258 38.26 -21.10 20.77
N LEU A 259 39.33 -20.52 21.31
CA LEU A 259 39.54 -19.73 22.51
C LEU A 259 38.39 -18.81 22.96
N LEU A 260 38.04 -18.97 24.24
CA LEU A 260 37.48 -17.92 25.11
C LEU A 260 38.55 -16.85 25.41
N GLY A 261 38.23 -15.59 25.12
CA GLY A 261 39.06 -14.42 25.44
C GLY A 261 38.26 -13.33 26.17
N LYS A 262 38.36 -13.36 27.50
CA LYS A 262 38.40 -12.27 28.52
C LYS A 262 37.68 -10.93 28.20
N ARG A 263 36.68 -10.55 29.00
CA ARG A 263 36.79 -9.71 30.23
C ARG A 263 37.50 -8.36 30.01
N LEU A 264 36.72 -7.29 29.93
CA LEU A 264 37.07 -5.99 30.52
C LEU A 264 35.96 -5.58 31.49
N ARG A 265 36.35 -5.49 32.76
CA ARG A 265 35.67 -4.77 33.83
C ARG A 265 36.15 -3.33 33.79
N GLY A 266 35.26 -2.40 34.14
CA GLY A 266 35.68 -1.22 34.88
C GLY A 266 34.92 0.05 34.55
N LEU A 267 34.42 0.67 35.64
CA LEU A 267 34.19 2.10 35.84
C LEU A 267 32.85 2.62 35.29
N SER A 268 32.00 3.30 36.06
CA SER A 268 32.07 3.76 37.46
C SER A 268 30.71 4.37 37.81
N ASP A 269 30.29 4.18 39.05
CA ASP A 269 29.23 4.95 39.73
C ASP A 269 29.51 6.45 39.69
N ALA A 270 28.46 7.24 39.45
CA ALA A 270 28.30 8.57 40.02
C ALA A 270 26.81 8.94 40.01
N SER A 271 26.25 8.92 41.21
CA SER A 271 25.22 9.82 41.75
C SER A 271 25.07 11.16 41.02
N ASP A 272 23.86 11.66 40.87
CA ASP A 272 23.26 12.56 41.87
C ASP A 272 22.00 13.26 41.32
N SER A 273 21.05 13.36 42.23
CA SER A 273 19.82 14.14 42.28
C SER A 273 19.96 15.54 41.68
N GLN A 274 18.92 16.06 41.01
CA GLN A 274 18.27 17.33 41.36
C GLN A 274 16.86 17.42 40.75
N ASP A 275 15.88 17.48 41.65
CA ASP A 275 14.52 17.94 41.40
C ASP A 275 14.53 19.40 40.94
N VAL A 276 13.91 19.67 39.78
CA VAL A 276 13.67 21.03 39.28
C VAL A 276 12.18 21.37 39.47
N PRO A 277 11.83 22.41 40.24
CA PRO A 277 10.44 22.81 40.42
C PRO A 277 9.87 23.37 39.11
N SER A 278 8.73 22.82 38.70
CA SER A 278 7.96 23.26 37.55
C SER A 278 7.41 24.68 37.74
N ALA A 279 7.81 25.60 36.86
CA ALA A 279 7.21 26.93 36.76
C ALA A 279 5.76 26.84 36.25
N PRO A 280 4.83 27.67 36.79
CA PRO A 280 3.45 27.71 36.32
C PRO A 280 3.37 28.35 34.93
N LYS A 281 2.76 27.63 33.99
CA LYS A 281 2.51 28.09 32.61
C LYS A 281 1.53 29.27 32.61
N PRO A 282 1.73 30.30 31.75
CA PRO A 282 0.79 31.41 31.65
C PRO A 282 -0.53 30.96 31.02
N ARG A 283 -1.63 31.35 31.69
CA ARG A 283 -3.01 31.18 31.26
C ARG A 283 -3.28 32.07 30.03
N LEU A 284 -3.39 31.46 28.86
CA LEU A 284 -3.79 32.15 27.62
C LEU A 284 -5.29 32.51 27.70
N THR A 285 -5.59 33.74 28.09
CA THR A 285 -6.91 34.35 27.86
C THR A 285 -7.04 34.70 26.38
N ILE A 286 -7.80 33.89 25.65
CA ILE A 286 -8.25 34.21 24.28
C ILE A 286 -9.29 35.32 24.39
N LYS A 287 -8.89 36.56 24.09
CA LYS A 287 -9.83 37.67 23.85
C LYS A 287 -10.46 37.47 22.47
N ILE A 288 -11.68 36.94 22.45
CA ILE A 288 -12.53 36.95 21.26
C ILE A 288 -12.95 38.41 21.03
N ARG A 289 -12.45 39.02 19.95
CA ARG A 289 -12.98 40.30 19.45
C ARG A 289 -14.22 40.01 18.61
N PRO A 290 -15.37 40.67 18.86
CA PRO A 290 -16.51 40.58 17.96
C PRO A 290 -16.19 41.34 16.67
N SER A 291 -16.17 40.62 15.55
CA SER A 291 -16.06 41.22 14.22
C SER A 291 -17.44 41.64 13.77
N ALA A 292 -17.68 42.95 13.69
CA ALA A 292 -18.90 43.53 13.15
C ALA A 292 -19.03 43.14 11.66
N ALA A 293 -20.08 42.39 11.35
CA ALA A 293 -20.47 42.06 9.99
C ALA A 293 -21.01 43.33 9.30
N ARG A 294 -20.36 43.73 8.19
CA ARG A 294 -20.86 44.75 7.27
C ARG A 294 -21.68 44.03 6.20
N LEU A 295 -23.00 44.05 6.36
CA LEU A 295 -23.96 43.57 5.37
C LEU A 295 -23.89 44.47 4.12
N SER A 296 -23.40 43.94 3.02
CA SER A 296 -23.59 44.52 1.69
C SER A 296 -24.72 43.75 0.98
N SER A 297 -25.85 44.43 0.83
CA SER A 297 -27.00 44.05 0.02
C SER A 297 -26.56 43.74 -1.42
N VAL A 298 -26.71 42.47 -1.83
CA VAL A 298 -26.59 42.05 -3.23
C VAL A 298 -28.00 42.03 -3.80
N GLN A 299 -28.29 42.98 -4.69
CA GLN A 299 -29.54 43.03 -5.44
C GLN A 299 -29.61 41.86 -6.43
N VAL A 300 -30.57 40.97 -6.20
CA VAL A 300 -30.93 39.89 -7.12
C VAL A 300 -31.68 40.49 -8.30
N LYS A 301 -31.04 40.51 -9.46
CA LYS A 301 -31.66 40.89 -10.74
C LYS A 301 -32.40 39.67 -11.29
N ASN A 302 -33.72 39.70 -11.25
CA ASN A 302 -34.59 38.71 -11.87
C ASN A 302 -34.26 38.58 -13.36
N ARG A 303 -33.73 37.42 -13.75
CA ARG A 303 -33.60 37.00 -15.15
C ARG A 303 -34.80 36.12 -15.49
N VAL A 304 -35.61 36.61 -16.42
CA VAL A 304 -36.65 35.86 -17.13
C VAL A 304 -35.96 34.75 -17.93
N ILE A 305 -36.36 33.50 -17.67
CA ILE A 305 -35.94 32.31 -18.43
C ILE A 305 -36.94 32.16 -19.58
N PRO A 306 -36.49 32.10 -20.84
CA PRO A 306 -37.37 31.74 -21.95
C PRO A 306 -37.65 30.23 -21.92
N ASP A 307 -38.92 29.86 -22.07
CA ASP A 307 -39.36 28.51 -22.39
C ASP A 307 -38.75 28.10 -23.73
N SER A 308 -37.95 27.03 -23.72
CA SER A 308 -37.48 26.38 -24.93
C SER A 308 -37.75 24.88 -24.85
N ASP A 309 -38.78 24.47 -25.58
CA ASP A 309 -39.09 23.11 -25.94
C ASP A 309 -37.90 22.46 -26.68
N ALA A 310 -37.32 21.43 -26.09
CA ALA A 310 -36.57 20.38 -26.80
C ALA A 310 -36.43 19.18 -25.85
N ASP A 311 -37.32 18.22 -26.03
CA ASP A 311 -37.40 16.93 -25.35
C ASP A 311 -36.22 16.03 -25.79
N THR A 312 -35.01 16.40 -25.36
CA THR A 312 -33.82 15.56 -25.51
C THR A 312 -33.63 14.86 -24.17
N GLN A 313 -34.12 13.61 -24.07
CA GLN A 313 -33.77 12.76 -22.94
C GLN A 313 -32.24 12.76 -22.81
N PRO A 314 -31.67 13.16 -21.66
CA PRO A 314 -30.25 13.00 -21.45
C PRO A 314 -29.94 11.51 -21.54
N ASP A 315 -29.02 11.13 -22.43
CA ASP A 315 -28.41 9.81 -22.46
C ASP A 315 -27.97 9.48 -21.03
N ASP A 316 -28.70 8.59 -20.38
CA ASP A 316 -28.52 8.19 -18.99
C ASP A 316 -27.16 7.47 -18.89
N PRO A 317 -26.08 8.09 -18.37
CA PRO A 317 -24.72 7.62 -18.60
C PRO A 317 -24.33 6.38 -17.80
N LEU A 318 -25.27 5.72 -17.12
CA LEU A 318 -25.00 4.71 -16.11
C LEU A 318 -26.12 3.66 -16.02
N GLN A 319 -26.59 3.12 -17.16
CA GLN A 319 -27.11 1.76 -17.12
C GLN A 319 -25.91 0.83 -16.90
N ASP A 320 -25.59 0.59 -15.64
CA ASP A 320 -24.66 -0.46 -15.25
C ASP A 320 -25.12 -1.76 -15.95
N GLU A 321 -24.25 -2.31 -16.79
CA GLU A 321 -24.61 -3.42 -17.67
C GLU A 321 -24.62 -4.73 -16.87
N PHE A 322 -25.81 -5.22 -16.57
CA PHE A 322 -26.04 -6.45 -15.81
C PHE A 322 -26.59 -7.59 -16.67
N CYS A 323 -26.16 -8.83 -16.39
CA CYS A 323 -26.78 -10.05 -16.89
C CYS A 323 -27.39 -10.85 -15.74
N TRP A 324 -28.49 -11.54 -16.03
CA TRP A 324 -29.19 -12.42 -15.09
C TRP A 324 -28.90 -13.88 -15.43
N CYS A 325 -28.54 -14.69 -14.43
CA CYS A 325 -28.42 -16.12 -14.66
C CYS A 325 -29.80 -16.77 -14.83
N ARG A 326 -30.00 -17.53 -15.91
CA ARG A 326 -31.24 -18.28 -16.20
C ARG A 326 -31.28 -19.68 -15.58
N GLY A 327 -30.35 -20.00 -14.68
CA GLY A 327 -30.34 -21.25 -13.94
C GLY A 327 -31.49 -21.30 -12.91
N PRO A 328 -32.13 -22.47 -12.70
CA PRO A 328 -33.37 -22.60 -11.90
C PRO A 328 -33.23 -22.19 -10.43
N GLU A 329 -32.01 -22.18 -9.89
CA GLU A 329 -31.75 -21.91 -8.47
C GLU A 329 -30.95 -20.61 -8.23
N SER A 330 -30.39 -20.02 -9.29
CA SER A 330 -29.46 -18.90 -9.11
C SER A 330 -30.19 -17.56 -8.98
N GLY A 331 -31.01 -17.13 -9.96
CA GLY A 331 -31.72 -15.85 -9.93
C GLY A 331 -30.85 -14.59 -9.71
N GLU A 332 -29.55 -14.76 -9.59
CA GLU A 332 -28.58 -13.72 -9.24
C GLU A 332 -28.25 -12.86 -10.47
N MET A 333 -27.98 -11.59 -10.17
CA MET A 333 -27.61 -10.56 -11.14
C MET A 333 -26.10 -10.29 -11.06
N PHE A 334 -25.44 -10.26 -12.21
CA PHE A 334 -23.99 -10.08 -12.32
C PHE A 334 -23.68 -8.91 -13.23
N HIS A 335 -22.67 -8.11 -12.88
CA HIS A 335 -22.10 -7.13 -13.82
C HIS A 335 -21.37 -7.86 -14.95
N PHE A 336 -21.44 -7.37 -16.20
CA PHE A 336 -20.73 -7.96 -17.34
C PHE A 336 -19.22 -8.12 -17.06
N GLU A 337 -18.60 -7.10 -16.45
CA GLU A 337 -17.18 -7.13 -16.11
C GLU A 337 -16.83 -8.25 -15.10
N CYS A 338 -17.72 -8.57 -14.16
CA CYS A 338 -17.49 -9.62 -13.16
C CYS A 338 -17.49 -11.03 -13.77
N VAL A 339 -18.19 -11.22 -14.89
CA VAL A 339 -18.34 -12.51 -15.57
C VAL A 339 -17.60 -12.58 -16.91
N GLY A 340 -16.82 -11.55 -17.23
CA GLY A 340 -16.01 -11.50 -18.46
C GLY A 340 -16.83 -11.31 -19.74
N LEU A 341 -18.04 -10.76 -19.64
CA LEU A 341 -18.82 -10.33 -20.80
C LEU A 341 -18.44 -8.90 -21.17
N LEU A 342 -18.45 -8.61 -22.47
CA LEU A 342 -18.23 -7.26 -23.01
C LEU A 342 -19.54 -6.59 -23.41
N ASP A 343 -20.55 -7.38 -23.78
CA ASP A 343 -21.85 -6.94 -24.25
C ASP A 343 -22.93 -7.87 -23.68
N ALA A 344 -24.19 -7.44 -23.80
CA ALA A 344 -25.33 -8.25 -23.38
C ALA A 344 -25.38 -9.55 -24.18
N PRO A 345 -25.47 -10.72 -23.53
CA PRO A 345 -25.53 -11.98 -24.24
C PRO A 345 -26.86 -12.06 -25.01
N GLU A 346 -26.80 -12.32 -26.31
CA GLU A 346 -28.00 -12.46 -27.17
C GLU A 346 -28.85 -13.69 -26.81
N ALA A 347 -28.26 -14.66 -26.11
CA ALA A 347 -28.90 -15.90 -25.67
C ALA A 347 -28.95 -16.02 -24.14
N ASP A 348 -29.66 -17.03 -23.64
CA ASP A 348 -29.69 -17.34 -22.22
C ASP A 348 -28.26 -17.54 -21.66
N TRP A 349 -27.94 -16.72 -20.66
CA TRP A 349 -26.66 -16.76 -19.96
C TRP A 349 -26.77 -17.50 -18.62
N PHE A 350 -25.68 -18.20 -18.26
CA PHE A 350 -25.60 -19.02 -17.06
C PHE A 350 -24.30 -18.72 -16.33
N CYS A 351 -24.36 -18.50 -15.01
CA CYS A 351 -23.20 -18.19 -14.18
C CYS A 351 -22.24 -19.39 -13.99
N SER A 352 -22.69 -20.59 -14.31
CA SER A 352 -21.89 -21.82 -14.25
C SER A 352 -22.43 -22.88 -15.22
N ASP A 353 -21.57 -23.82 -15.61
CA ASP A 353 -21.97 -24.99 -16.40
C ASP A 353 -23.04 -25.84 -15.69
N MET A 354 -23.01 -25.86 -14.36
CA MET A 354 -24.01 -26.56 -13.55
C MET A 354 -25.41 -25.93 -13.71
N CYS A 355 -25.50 -24.59 -13.71
CA CYS A 355 -26.77 -23.90 -13.98
C CYS A 355 -27.30 -24.22 -15.38
N ARG A 356 -26.42 -24.25 -16.39
CA ARG A 356 -26.77 -24.60 -17.79
C ARG A 356 -27.26 -26.04 -17.92
N SER A 357 -26.58 -27.00 -17.29
CA SER A 357 -26.96 -28.42 -17.33
C SER A 357 -28.30 -28.67 -16.64
N ASN A 358 -28.56 -28.03 -15.49
CA ASN A 358 -29.82 -28.20 -14.76
C ASN A 358 -31.04 -27.72 -15.56
N THR A 359 -30.92 -26.62 -16.29
CA THR A 359 -31.98 -26.17 -17.23
C THR A 359 -32.26 -27.18 -18.35
N SER A 360 -31.24 -27.91 -18.80
CA SER A 360 -31.38 -28.89 -19.88
C SER A 360 -32.07 -30.17 -19.41
N SER A 361 -31.85 -30.57 -18.15
CA SER A 361 -32.50 -31.72 -17.53
C SER A 361 -33.99 -31.51 -17.31
N GLN A 362 -34.41 -30.31 -16.89
CA GLN A 362 -35.84 -30.01 -16.67
C GLN A 362 -36.67 -30.01 -17.95
N LYS A 363 -36.07 -29.69 -19.11
CA LYS A 363 -36.74 -29.74 -20.41
C LYS A 363 -37.04 -31.16 -20.90
N LYS A 364 -36.42 -32.21 -20.32
CA LYS A 364 -36.66 -33.62 -20.69
C LYS A 364 -37.76 -34.29 -19.86
N THR A 365 -38.17 -33.68 -18.76
CA THR A 365 -39.21 -34.20 -17.84
C THR A 365 -40.59 -33.58 -18.07
N LYS A 366 -40.73 -32.75 -19.11
CA LYS A 366 -42.01 -32.31 -19.67
C LYS A 366 -42.10 -32.85 -21.08
#